data_AF-A0A1S3DX92-F1
#
_entry.id   AF-A0A1S3DX92-F1
#
_cell.length_a   1.000
_cell.length_b   1.000
_cell.length_c   1.000
_cell.angle_alpha   90.00
_cell.angle_beta   90.00
_cell.angle_gamma   90.00
#
_symmetry.space_group_name_H-M   'P 1'
#
loop_
_entity.id
_entity.type
_entity.pdbx_description
1 polymer ?
#
loop_
_entity_poly.entity_id
_entity_poly.type
_entity_poly.pdbx_seq_one_letter_code
_entity_poly.pdbx_strand_id
1 'polypeptide(L)'
;MRQYYSFRLQQRAGEAQTLLRSGRLFQQYMVDAYASIEEVRINWIRKNQKQLRAELYNGLRDAINQGDVMTNSVGRMTILPSSYTGGPRYRVQNYQDAMAICRYAGYPDLFLTFTCNPKWPEIQFSLKLLKDKKVTIDPTSLVVFSLLSYGS
;
A
#
# COMPACT_ATOMS: atom_id res chain seq x y z
N MET A 1 -12.55 -14.12 0.36
CA MET A 1 -12.62 -13.35 1.61
C MET A 1 -13.00 -11.88 1.40
N ARG A 2 -12.19 -11.05 0.72
CA ARG A 2 -12.49 -9.61 0.60
C ARG A 2 -13.87 -9.27 0.03
N GLN A 3 -14.28 -9.93 -1.06
CA GLN A 3 -15.61 -9.70 -1.67
C GLN A 3 -16.76 -10.09 -0.73
N TYR A 4 -16.59 -11.15 0.06
CA TYR A 4 -17.58 -11.59 1.04
C TYR A 4 -17.76 -10.56 2.17
N TYR A 5 -16.67 -10.08 2.77
CA TYR A 5 -16.75 -9.03 3.79
C TYR A 5 -17.29 -7.72 3.22
N SER A 6 -16.88 -7.32 2.01
CA SER A 6 -17.43 -6.14 1.33
C SER A 6 -18.93 -6.25 1.10
N PHE A 7 -19.43 -7.45 0.74
CA PHE A 7 -20.85 -7.70 0.58
C PHE A 7 -21.60 -7.56 1.91
N ARG A 8 -21.07 -8.12 3.00
CA ARG A 8 -21.68 -8.05 4.33
C ARG A 8 -21.66 -6.66 4.97
N LEU A 9 -20.71 -5.82 4.59
CA LEU A 9 -20.58 -4.44 5.08
C LEU A 9 -21.46 -3.45 4.30
N GLN A 10 -21.90 -3.80 3.10
CA GLN A 10 -22.69 -2.90 2.26
C GLN A 10 -24.14 -2.80 2.79
N GLN A 11 -24.62 -1.57 3.00
CA GLN A 11 -26.01 -1.33 3.36
C GLN A 11 -26.93 -1.55 2.15
N ARG A 12 -27.99 -2.35 2.32
CA ARG A 12 -28.98 -2.68 1.28
C ARG A 12 -30.40 -2.54 1.81
N ALA A 13 -31.33 -2.16 0.93
CA ALA A 13 -32.75 -2.13 1.24
C ALA A 13 -33.30 -3.56 1.32
N GLY A 14 -34.01 -3.91 2.40
CA GLY A 14 -34.60 -5.25 2.60
C GLY A 14 -33.79 -6.23 3.44
N GLU A 15 -32.58 -5.87 3.90
CA GLU A 15 -31.78 -6.70 4.81
C GLU A 15 -31.69 -6.10 6.21
N ALA A 16 -31.54 -6.98 7.23
CA ALA A 16 -31.42 -6.56 8.62
C ALA A 16 -30.09 -5.82 8.86
N GLN A 17 -30.17 -4.57 9.30
CA GLN A 17 -29.01 -3.72 9.65
C GLN A 17 -28.44 -4.02 11.05
N THR A 18 -28.74 -5.18 11.63
CA THR A 18 -28.34 -5.54 13.00
C THR A 18 -26.82 -5.49 13.18
N LEU A 19 -26.07 -5.98 12.20
CA LEU A 19 -24.61 -5.94 12.18
C LEU A 19 -24.09 -4.49 12.21
N LEU A 20 -24.61 -3.61 11.35
CA LEU A 20 -24.18 -2.21 11.24
C LEU A 20 -24.56 -1.36 12.47
N ARG A 21 -25.66 -1.72 13.15
CA ARG A 21 -26.15 -1.02 14.35
C ARG A 21 -25.51 -1.48 15.66
N SER A 22 -24.66 -2.50 15.62
CA SER A 22 -24.08 -3.13 16.81
C SER A 22 -22.92 -2.36 17.48
N GLY A 23 -22.58 -1.16 16.96
CA GLY A 23 -21.65 -0.23 17.62
C GLY A 23 -20.24 -0.79 17.82
N ARG A 24 -19.81 -1.02 19.07
CA ARG A 24 -18.47 -1.57 19.38
C ARG A 24 -18.27 -2.98 18.82
N LEU A 25 -19.32 -3.80 18.80
CA LEU A 25 -19.25 -5.15 18.24
C LEU A 25 -18.99 -5.10 16.73
N PHE A 26 -19.55 -4.09 16.04
CA PHE A 26 -19.27 -3.85 14.63
C PHE A 26 -17.81 -3.48 14.38
N GLN A 27 -17.22 -2.64 15.25
CA GLN A 27 -15.81 -2.27 15.16
C GLN A 27 -14.91 -3.50 15.32
N GLN A 28 -15.20 -4.37 16.29
CA GLN A 28 -14.46 -5.62 16.47
C GLN A 28 -14.60 -6.52 15.23
N TYR A 29 -15.81 -6.69 14.71
CA TYR A 29 -16.05 -7.46 13.48
C TYR A 29 -15.24 -6.91 12.28
N MET A 30 -15.16 -5.59 12.12
CA MET A 30 -14.34 -4.99 11.06
C MET A 30 -12.85 -5.28 11.22
N VAL A 31 -12.33 -5.19 12.45
CA VAL A 31 -10.92 -5.48 12.74
C VAL A 31 -10.61 -6.95 12.48
N ASP A 32 -11.47 -7.85 12.93
CA ASP A 32 -11.31 -9.30 12.72
C ASP A 32 -11.40 -9.67 11.23
N ALA A 33 -12.33 -9.05 10.50
CA ALA A 33 -12.46 -9.20 9.05
C ALA A 33 -11.20 -8.73 8.32
N TYR A 34 -10.65 -7.58 8.71
CA TYR A 34 -9.40 -7.07 8.14
C TYR A 34 -8.22 -7.99 8.44
N ALA A 35 -8.05 -8.41 9.70
CA ALA A 35 -7.00 -9.34 10.10
C ALA A 35 -7.06 -10.65 9.31
N SER A 36 -8.27 -11.21 9.13
CA SER A 36 -8.49 -12.43 8.33
C SER A 36 -8.10 -12.25 6.86
N ILE A 37 -8.41 -11.10 6.26
CA ILE A 37 -8.03 -10.80 4.86
C ILE A 37 -6.51 -10.66 4.74
N GLU A 38 -5.88 -9.93 5.67
CA GLU A 38 -4.44 -9.72 5.67
C GLU A 38 -3.67 -11.00 5.94
N GLU A 39 -4.17 -11.89 6.80
CA GLU A 39 -3.58 -13.20 7.02
C GLU A 39 -3.54 -14.02 5.72
N VAL A 40 -4.66 -14.08 4.98
CA VAL A 40 -4.70 -14.77 3.68
C VAL A 40 -3.69 -14.17 2.71
N ARG A 41 -3.54 -12.84 2.70
CA ARG A 41 -2.60 -12.12 1.84
C ARG A 41 -1.14 -12.43 2.18
N ILE A 42 -0.78 -12.38 3.46
CA ILE A 42 0.57 -12.69 3.95
C ILE A 42 0.88 -14.17 3.69
N ASN A 43 -0.07 -15.06 3.93
CA ASN A 43 0.08 -16.49 3.62
C ASN A 43 0.31 -16.74 2.13
N TRP A 44 -0.38 -16.01 1.25
CA TRP A 44 -0.13 -16.07 -0.19
C TRP A 44 1.29 -15.59 -0.54
N ILE A 45 1.74 -14.48 0.04
CA ILE A 45 3.10 -13.96 -0.16
C ILE A 45 4.13 -14.97 0.32
N ARG A 46 3.91 -15.61 1.47
CA ARG A 46 4.80 -16.64 2.04
C ARG A 46 4.92 -17.86 1.13
N LYS A 47 3.82 -18.32 0.54
CA LYS A 47 3.80 -19.49 -0.36
C LYS A 47 4.37 -19.19 -1.76
N ASN A 48 4.17 -17.97 -2.27
CA ASN A 48 4.54 -17.59 -3.64
C ASN A 48 5.86 -16.79 -3.73
N GLN A 49 6.75 -16.90 -2.73
CA GLN A 49 8.04 -16.21 -2.71
C GLN A 49 8.88 -16.45 -3.98
N LYS A 50 8.81 -17.65 -4.58
CA LYS A 50 9.53 -17.96 -5.83
C LYS A 50 9.06 -17.11 -7.01
N GLN A 51 7.75 -16.94 -7.17
CA GLN A 51 7.16 -16.11 -8.23
C GLN A 51 7.46 -14.62 -8.02
N LEU A 52 7.55 -14.19 -6.75
CA LEU A 52 7.94 -12.82 -6.38
C LEU A 52 9.44 -12.54 -6.60
N ARG A 53 10.20 -13.46 -7.21
CA ARG A 53 11.66 -13.40 -7.39
C ARG A 53 12.39 -13.15 -6.07
N ALA A 54 11.86 -13.65 -4.95
CA ALA A 54 12.52 -13.52 -3.65
C ALA A 54 13.91 -14.17 -3.63
N GLU A 55 14.18 -15.13 -4.52
CA GLU A 55 15.48 -15.77 -4.70
C GLU A 55 16.58 -14.79 -5.14
N LEU A 56 16.27 -13.80 -5.99
CA LEU A 56 17.24 -12.75 -6.37
C LEU A 56 17.63 -11.89 -5.16
N TYR A 57 16.67 -11.63 -4.27
CA TYR A 57 16.88 -10.80 -3.09
C TYR A 57 17.50 -11.58 -1.92
N ASN A 58 17.20 -12.87 -1.80
CA ASN A 58 17.95 -13.76 -0.93
C ASN A 58 19.40 -13.83 -1.40
N GLY A 59 19.66 -14.09 -2.68
CA GLY A 59 21.02 -14.12 -3.23
C GLY A 59 21.81 -12.82 -3.04
N LEU A 60 21.18 -11.66 -3.25
CA LEU A 60 21.84 -10.35 -3.00
C LEU A 60 22.11 -10.12 -1.51
N ARG A 61 21.16 -10.49 -0.63
CA ARG A 61 21.33 -10.34 0.83
C ARG A 61 22.31 -11.35 1.40
N ASP A 62 22.32 -12.57 0.87
CA ASP A 62 23.24 -13.65 1.22
C ASP A 62 24.65 -13.30 0.72
N ALA A 63 24.81 -12.67 -0.44
CA ALA A 63 26.10 -12.13 -0.91
C ALA A 63 26.62 -10.98 -0.02
N ILE A 64 25.72 -10.17 0.57
CA ILE A 64 26.07 -9.13 1.55
C ILE A 64 26.37 -9.75 2.93
N ASN A 65 25.68 -10.84 3.29
CA ASN A 65 25.81 -11.53 4.57
C ASN A 65 26.89 -12.63 4.57
N GLN A 66 27.54 -12.93 3.43
CA GLN A 66 28.63 -13.92 3.28
C GLN A 66 29.94 -13.51 3.97
N GLY A 67 29.84 -12.78 5.06
CA GLY A 67 30.84 -12.69 6.12
C GLY A 67 30.45 -13.45 7.40
N ASP A 68 29.29 -14.13 7.48
CA ASP A 68 28.97 -14.94 8.67
C ASP A 68 28.24 -16.26 8.35
N VAL A 69 28.80 -17.33 8.90
CA VAL A 69 28.48 -18.74 8.67
C VAL A 69 27.52 -19.22 9.76
N MET A 70 26.36 -19.75 9.39
CA MET A 70 25.61 -20.85 10.05
C MET A 70 24.11 -20.76 9.68
N THR A 71 23.70 -21.45 8.61
CA THR A 71 22.35 -21.39 8.00
C THR A 71 21.37 -22.47 8.47
N ASN A 72 21.64 -23.20 9.56
CA ASN A 72 20.87 -24.40 9.90
C ASN A 72 19.79 -24.22 11.00
N SER A 73 19.68 -23.04 11.62
CA SER A 73 18.64 -22.75 12.64
C SER A 73 17.88 -21.44 12.41
N VAL A 74 18.19 -20.71 11.35
CA VAL A 74 17.57 -19.41 11.08
C VAL A 74 16.32 -19.65 10.25
N GLY A 75 15.15 -19.42 10.86
CA GLY A 75 13.87 -19.50 10.18
C GLY A 75 13.90 -18.76 8.84
N ARG A 76 13.33 -19.38 7.80
CA ARG A 76 13.37 -18.84 6.43
C ARG A 76 12.71 -17.46 6.41
N MET A 77 13.51 -16.43 6.19
CA MET A 77 13.03 -15.05 6.14
C MET A 77 12.12 -14.87 4.92
N THR A 78 10.85 -14.57 5.17
CA THR A 78 9.89 -14.27 4.10
C THR A 78 10.02 -12.79 3.74
N ILE A 79 10.38 -12.49 2.50
CA ILE A 79 10.54 -11.10 2.05
C ILE A 79 9.17 -10.57 1.63
N LEU A 80 8.72 -9.50 2.31
CA LEU A 80 7.55 -8.75 1.90
C LEU A 80 7.90 -7.86 0.70
N PRO A 81 7.17 -7.94 -0.42
CA PRO A 81 7.39 -7.06 -1.58
C PRO A 81 7.01 -5.62 -1.24
N SER A 82 7.50 -4.65 -2.02
CA SER A 82 7.15 -3.23 -1.85
C SER A 82 5.67 -2.94 -2.13
N SER A 83 4.95 -3.84 -2.80
CA SER A 83 3.49 -3.77 -2.95
C SER A 83 2.72 -4.03 -1.66
N TYR A 84 3.38 -4.49 -0.59
CA TYR A 84 2.78 -4.63 0.73
C TYR A 84 2.79 -3.29 1.48
N THR A 85 1.64 -2.62 1.50
CA THR A 85 1.44 -1.33 2.16
C THR A 85 1.81 -1.40 3.64
N GLY A 86 2.57 -0.41 4.12
CA GLY A 86 3.03 -0.33 5.51
C GLY A 86 4.30 -1.13 5.83
N GLY A 87 4.78 -1.98 4.91
CA GLY A 87 6.04 -2.69 5.07
C GLY A 87 7.28 -1.78 4.96
N PRO A 88 8.45 -2.20 5.46
CA PRO A 88 9.70 -1.44 5.34
C PRO A 88 10.05 -1.08 3.89
N ARG A 89 9.85 -2.03 2.97
CA ARG A 89 10.14 -1.83 1.54
C ARG A 89 9.17 -0.86 0.86
N TYR A 90 7.89 -0.89 1.25
CA TYR A 90 6.91 0.08 0.75
C TYR A 90 7.33 1.51 1.12
N ARG A 91 7.79 1.72 2.35
CA ARG A 91 8.28 3.03 2.81
C ARG A 91 9.55 3.48 2.06
N VAL A 92 10.51 2.56 1.86
CA VAL A 92 11.75 2.87 1.12
C VAL A 92 11.44 3.22 -0.34
N GLN A 93 10.54 2.48 -0.99
CA GLN A 93 10.15 2.81 -2.36
C GLN A 93 9.46 4.17 -2.44
N ASN A 94 8.50 4.46 -1.56
CA ASN A 94 7.85 5.78 -1.52
C ASN A 94 8.85 6.92 -1.30
N TYR A 95 9.88 6.69 -0.48
CA TYR A 95 10.95 7.66 -0.28
C TYR A 95 11.78 7.87 -1.55
N GLN A 96 12.16 6.79 -2.24
CA GLN A 96 12.89 6.88 -3.50
C GLN A 96 12.08 7.59 -4.59
N ASP A 97 10.78 7.30 -4.67
CA ASP A 97 9.86 7.96 -5.61
C ASP A 97 9.73 9.46 -5.28
N ALA A 98 9.60 9.83 -4.01
CA ALA A 98 9.59 11.22 -3.58
C ALA A 98 10.91 11.94 -3.94
N MET A 99 12.05 11.31 -3.70
CA MET A 99 13.37 11.86 -4.06
C MET A 99 13.54 12.03 -5.57
N ALA A 100 13.01 11.11 -6.38
CA ALA A 100 13.01 11.21 -7.83
C ALA A 100 12.17 12.42 -8.32
N ILE A 101 11.01 12.65 -7.69
CA ILE A 101 10.17 13.82 -7.95
C ILE A 101 10.91 15.11 -7.57
N CYS A 102 11.50 15.18 -6.38
CA CYS A 102 12.28 16.35 -5.94
C CYS A 102 13.45 16.64 -6.88
N ARG A 103 14.09 15.61 -7.43
CA ARG A 103 15.16 15.79 -8.42
C ARG A 103 14.64 16.36 -9.75
N TYR A 104 13.46 15.97 -10.18
CA TYR A 104 12.88 16.42 -11.46
C TYR A 104 12.25 17.82 -11.35
N ALA A 105 11.51 18.09 -10.28
CA ALA A 105 10.68 19.29 -10.14
C ALA A 105 11.22 20.33 -9.14
N GLY A 106 12.33 20.05 -8.44
CA GLY A 106 12.93 20.92 -7.42
C GLY A 106 12.53 20.54 -6.00
N TYR A 107 13.17 21.18 -5.01
CA TYR A 107 12.83 20.94 -3.59
C TYR A 107 11.59 21.76 -3.21
N PRO A 108 10.55 21.13 -2.63
CA PRO A 108 9.38 21.86 -2.14
C PRO A 108 9.72 22.69 -0.90
N ASP A 109 9.16 23.90 -0.84
CA ASP A 109 9.13 24.70 0.39
C ASP A 109 7.95 24.30 1.30
N LEU A 110 6.89 23.71 0.73
CA LEU A 110 5.72 23.23 1.45
C LEU A 110 5.44 21.76 1.14
N PHE A 111 5.31 20.95 2.20
CA PHE A 111 4.99 19.53 2.10
C PHE A 111 3.58 19.25 2.61
N LEU A 112 2.66 18.89 1.69
CA LEU A 112 1.29 18.49 2.02
C LEU A 112 1.11 16.99 1.74
N THR A 113 0.69 16.24 2.76
CA THR A 113 0.32 14.82 2.61
C THR A 113 -1.19 14.65 2.67
N PHE A 114 -1.75 14.03 1.64
CA PHE A 114 -3.12 13.54 1.67
C PHE A 114 -3.17 12.12 1.12
N THR A 115 -4.08 11.33 1.68
CA THR A 115 -4.31 9.95 1.30
C THR A 115 -5.41 9.89 0.26
N CYS A 116 -5.05 9.61 -1.00
CA CYS A 116 -6.04 9.49 -2.08
C CYS A 116 -5.72 8.31 -3.02
N ASN A 117 -6.76 7.76 -3.66
CA ASN A 117 -6.62 6.77 -4.71
C ASN A 117 -6.62 7.46 -6.09
N PRO A 118 -5.54 7.35 -6.89
CA PRO A 118 -5.46 8.04 -8.19
C PRO A 118 -6.49 7.55 -9.20
N LYS A 119 -7.09 6.38 -8.99
CA LYS A 119 -8.15 5.83 -9.84
C LYS A 119 -9.52 6.45 -9.58
N TRP A 120 -9.65 7.29 -8.56
CA TRP A 120 -10.92 7.95 -8.27
C TRP A 120 -11.33 8.89 -9.40
N PRO A 121 -12.62 8.86 -9.81
CA PRO A 121 -13.10 9.67 -10.93
C PRO A 121 -12.92 11.17 -10.69
N GLU A 122 -12.97 11.64 -9.45
CA GLU A 122 -12.75 13.03 -9.03
C GLU A 122 -11.31 13.48 -9.34
N ILE A 123 -10.33 12.60 -9.12
CA ILE A 123 -8.92 12.87 -9.41
C ILE A 123 -8.68 12.84 -10.91
N GLN A 124 -9.25 11.87 -11.61
CA GLN A 124 -9.15 11.82 -13.08
C GLN A 124 -9.81 13.02 -13.75
N PHE A 125 -10.93 13.50 -13.20
CA PHE A 125 -11.62 14.69 -13.68
C PHE A 125 -10.82 15.96 -13.43
N SER A 126 -10.30 16.15 -12.21
CA SER A 126 -9.45 17.31 -11.89
C SER A 126 -8.16 17.33 -12.70
N LEU A 127 -7.51 16.17 -12.92
CA LEU A 127 -6.33 16.07 -13.79
C LEU A 127 -6.64 16.44 -15.24
N LYS A 128 -7.82 16.08 -15.77
CA LYS A 128 -8.24 16.52 -17.12
C LYS A 128 -8.45 18.03 -17.16
N LEU A 129 -9.10 18.61 -16.15
CA LEU A 129 -9.34 20.06 -16.05
C LEU A 129 -8.03 20.87 -15.95
N LEU A 130 -7.01 20.31 -15.30
CA LEU A 130 -5.69 20.92 -15.17
C LEU A 130 -4.84 20.85 -16.43
N LYS A 131 -5.14 19.95 -17.39
CA LYS A 131 -4.40 19.88 -18.67
C LYS A 131 -4.66 21.10 -19.57
N ASP A 132 -5.82 21.73 -19.44
CA ASP A 132 -6.22 22.88 -20.26
C ASP A 132 -5.79 24.23 -19.67
N LYS A 133 -5.37 24.25 -18.41
CA LYS A 133 -4.75 25.42 -17.79
C LYS A 133 -3.24 25.24 -17.82
N LYS A 134 -2.51 26.22 -18.36
CA LYS A 134 -1.07 26.35 -18.03
C LYS A 134 -0.99 26.59 -16.52
N VAL A 135 -0.81 25.51 -15.77
CA VAL A 135 -0.42 25.60 -14.37
C VAL A 135 0.96 26.21 -14.40
N THR A 136 1.06 27.50 -14.07
CA THR A 136 2.30 28.06 -13.55
C THR A 136 2.54 27.29 -12.26
N ILE A 137 3.31 26.21 -12.37
CA ILE A 137 3.83 25.50 -11.22
C ILE A 137 4.85 26.47 -10.63
N ASP A 138 4.40 27.32 -9.72
CA ASP A 138 5.33 28.01 -8.86
C ASP A 138 6.15 26.90 -8.17
N PRO A 139 7.49 26.97 -8.20
CA PRO A 139 8.36 25.91 -7.69
C PRO A 139 8.17 25.62 -6.19
N THR A 140 7.41 26.48 -5.50
CA THR A 140 7.10 26.43 -4.07
C THR A 140 6.12 25.33 -3.66
N SER A 141 5.26 24.81 -4.57
CA SER A 141 4.20 23.86 -4.22
C SER A 141 4.29 22.54 -4.98
N LEU A 142 5.18 21.65 -4.52
CA LEU A 142 5.24 20.26 -4.98
C LEU A 142 4.33 19.40 -4.09
N VAL A 143 3.20 18.96 -4.64
CA VAL A 143 2.29 18.04 -3.96
C VAL A 143 2.82 16.62 -4.11
N VAL A 144 3.42 16.07 -3.05
CA VAL A 144 3.89 14.69 -3.03
C VAL A 144 2.72 13.76 -2.69
N PHE A 145 2.25 13.03 -3.71
CA PHE A 145 1.16 12.07 -3.58
C PHE A 145 1.62 10.84 -2.79
N SER A 146 1.09 10.65 -1.58
CA SER A 146 1.13 9.36 -0.91
C SER A 146 0.07 8.47 -1.55
N LEU A 147 0.50 7.64 -2.52
CA LEU A 147 -0.35 6.63 -3.14
C LEU A 147 -0.67 5.51 -2.15
N LEU A 148 -1.71 5.70 -1.33
CA LEU A 148 -2.44 4.58 -0.76
C LEU A 148 -3.34 4.01 -1.85
N SER A 149 -2.71 3.29 -2.79
CA SER A 149 -3.43 2.39 -3.69
C SER A 149 -3.99 1.26 -2.84
N TYR A 150 -5.21 1.45 -2.32
CA TYR A 150 -6.05 0.33 -1.93
C TYR A 150 -6.28 -0.47 -3.21
N GLY A 151 -5.47 -1.51 -3.38
CA GLY A 151 -5.50 -2.40 -4.55
C GLY A 151 -6.94 -2.76 -4.85
N SER A 152 -7.47 -2.18 -5.92
CA SER A 152 -8.83 -2.41 -6.41
C SER A 152 -8.87 -3.78 -7.06
#